data_AF-A0A939V4W6-F1
#
_entry.id   AF-A0A939V4W6-F1
#
_cell.length_a   1.000
_cell.length_b   1.000
_cell.length_c   1.000
_cell.angle_alpha   90.00
_cell.angle_beta   90.00
_cell.angle_gamma   90.00
#
_symmetry.space_group_name_H-M   'P 1'
#
loop_
_entity.id
_entity.type
_entity.pdbx_description
1 polymer ?
#
loop_
_entity_poly.entity_id
_entity_poly.type
_entity_poly.pdbx_seq_one_letter_code
_entity_poly.pdbx_strand_id
1 'polypeptide(L)'
;MKRSMFGKVAVVALSAIIALGIGSLFGKDAKAAGSVNEAEPNNTIPQAQAIATGNQYYGEIMEGDMDYYKLVVPSSGRVKFTVYGNFTLKFYIFDSTENEIAHTGAYSWEKWGERRLDYDFTQGTYYIRITGGSDTPCGSYNFYYSFESANESFAETGNGTNNTVSQASAIKTDVDYRGQFSLTDGIDYYKLVMDEPGKLNITTTYDEYLYLDVYDVKENNIFSNRYNAWGGEAKNSIYLTKGVYYFEFHPYSGSGVYTFKMVLDAIKFEDSDNTIVCGDSMTLSLANIGNWDVTWKSSNPSIAQVSSDGRVLANKAGAVTIMATCDGKTVSRVLQILYKDVTDKKEFWYEPTNNLTNRGIVQGYEKQTMFMPANNCSRAQMVTFLWRLKGSPDPRSSKTTFKDVKKGAYYYKAVLWAVEKGITTGYSKTSFKPNNVCTRAQTVTFLWRMAGKPTPKTTSNKFKDISKKDYFYKAVLWASEKNIVAGYSNKTFRPQNKCTRRQMVTFLYKYSQNVK
;
A
#
# COMPACT_ATOMS: atom_id res chain seq x y z
N MET A 1 -25.09 61.95 9.00
CA MET A 1 -24.75 61.68 7.58
C MET A 1 -23.72 60.55 7.57
N LYS A 2 -24.08 59.35 7.07
CA LYS A 2 -23.58 58.75 5.79
C LYS A 2 -22.02 58.72 5.75
N ARG A 3 -21.30 57.61 5.53
CA ARG A 3 -21.57 56.38 4.77
C ARG A 3 -20.41 55.39 4.99
N SER A 4 -20.74 54.08 4.95
CA SER A 4 -20.05 52.99 4.23
C SER A 4 -18.54 52.73 4.41
N MET A 5 -18.19 51.61 5.06
CA MET A 5 -17.16 50.66 4.61
C MET A 5 -17.43 49.26 5.19
N PHE A 6 -18.22 48.46 4.47
CA PHE A 6 -18.15 47.00 4.49
C PHE A 6 -18.40 46.54 3.06
N GLY A 7 -17.37 46.02 2.40
CA GLY A 7 -17.43 45.52 1.04
C GLY A 7 -16.34 44.49 0.85
N LYS A 8 -16.74 43.34 0.31
CA LYS A 8 -15.98 42.13 -0.02
C LYS A 8 -15.93 41.09 1.10
N VAL A 9 -16.85 40.13 1.01
CA VAL A 9 -16.63 38.67 0.88
C VAL A 9 -18.02 38.04 1.06
N ALA A 10 -18.70 37.70 -0.05
CA ALA A 10 -19.82 36.75 -0.15
C ALA A 10 -20.44 36.84 -1.56
N VAL A 11 -19.77 36.30 -2.58
CA VAL A 11 -20.42 35.94 -3.86
C VAL A 11 -19.78 34.65 -4.34
N VAL A 12 -20.06 33.53 -3.67
CA VAL A 12 -20.09 32.15 -4.21
C VAL A 12 -20.69 31.31 -3.07
N ALA A 13 -22.02 31.10 -3.06
CA ALA A 13 -22.73 30.01 -2.34
C ALA A 13 -24.24 30.33 -2.20
N LEU A 14 -24.93 30.74 -3.28
CA LEU A 14 -26.40 30.87 -3.24
C LEU A 14 -27.13 29.92 -4.20
N SER A 15 -26.42 29.10 -4.98
CA SER A 15 -27.03 28.19 -5.97
C SER A 15 -27.20 26.74 -5.46
N ALA A 16 -26.62 26.38 -4.31
CA ALA A 16 -26.55 24.99 -3.84
C ALA A 16 -27.55 24.64 -2.72
N ILE A 17 -28.24 25.62 -2.13
CA ILE A 17 -29.12 25.39 -0.96
C ILE A 17 -30.57 25.09 -1.35
N ILE A 18 -30.97 25.35 -2.60
CA ILE A 18 -32.36 25.09 -3.04
C ILE A 18 -32.59 23.59 -3.39
N ALA A 19 -31.54 22.84 -3.77
CA ALA A 19 -31.70 21.46 -4.25
C ALA A 19 -31.87 20.40 -3.14
N LEU A 20 -31.42 20.65 -1.90
CA LEU A 20 -31.38 19.61 -0.85
C LEU A 20 -32.58 19.62 0.11
N GLY A 21 -33.48 20.61 0.04
CA GLY A 21 -34.55 20.79 1.02
C GLY A 21 -35.99 20.53 0.54
N ILE A 22 -36.22 20.30 -0.75
CA ILE A 22 -37.58 20.30 -1.33
C ILE A 22 -38.06 18.87 -1.69
N GLY A 23 -37.14 17.94 -1.96
CA GLY A 23 -37.47 16.58 -2.40
C GLY A 23 -38.05 15.65 -1.32
N SER A 24 -38.10 16.04 -0.04
CA SER A 24 -38.50 15.15 1.05
C SER A 24 -39.83 15.50 1.73
N LEU A 25 -40.57 16.53 1.28
CA LEU A 25 -41.80 16.98 1.96
C LEU A 25 -43.10 16.82 1.14
N PHE A 26 -43.04 16.41 -0.12
CA PHE A 26 -44.22 16.13 -0.94
C PHE A 26 -44.11 14.72 -1.52
N GLY A 27 -45.22 13.99 -1.65
CA GLY A 27 -45.22 12.68 -2.30
C GLY A 27 -44.51 12.79 -3.65
N LYS A 28 -43.68 11.81 -4.02
CA LYS A 28 -42.79 11.86 -5.19
C LYS A 28 -43.50 12.13 -6.53
N ASP A 29 -44.83 12.04 -6.54
CA ASP A 29 -45.73 12.24 -7.70
C ASP A 29 -46.66 13.45 -7.56
N ALA A 30 -46.53 14.24 -6.48
CA ALA A 30 -47.33 15.42 -6.21
C ALA A 30 -46.65 16.67 -6.81
N LYS A 31 -47.42 17.47 -7.56
CA LYS A 31 -46.98 18.76 -8.08
C LYS A 31 -46.37 19.62 -6.96
N ALA A 32 -45.07 19.90 -7.04
CA ALA A 32 -44.41 20.76 -6.07
C ALA A 32 -44.85 22.22 -6.26
N ALA A 33 -44.99 22.96 -5.16
CA ALA A 33 -45.38 24.37 -5.21
C ALA A 33 -44.33 25.19 -5.98
N GLY A 34 -44.77 25.88 -7.03
CA GLY A 34 -43.90 26.68 -7.91
C GLY A 34 -43.39 25.95 -9.17
N SER A 35 -43.81 24.70 -9.40
CA SER A 35 -43.50 23.99 -10.65
C SER A 35 -44.12 24.70 -11.86
N VAL A 36 -43.39 24.72 -12.97
CA VAL A 36 -43.87 25.19 -14.27
C VAL A 36 -44.72 24.07 -14.87
N ASN A 37 -45.99 24.34 -15.16
CA ASN A 37 -46.84 23.38 -15.85
C ASN A 37 -46.39 23.22 -17.31
N GLU A 38 -46.66 22.05 -17.86
CA GLU A 38 -46.62 21.84 -19.29
C GLU A 38 -47.57 22.82 -20.01
N ALA A 39 -47.22 23.15 -21.25
CA ALA A 39 -47.97 24.06 -22.10
C ALA A 39 -48.37 23.37 -23.40
N GLU A 40 -49.63 22.93 -23.46
CA GLU A 40 -50.20 22.20 -24.60
C GLU A 40 -50.69 23.14 -25.72
N PRO A 41 -50.59 22.75 -27.02
CA PRO A 41 -50.02 21.51 -27.51
C PRO A 41 -48.48 21.53 -27.49
N ASN A 42 -47.83 20.51 -26.94
CA ASN A 42 -46.36 20.30 -26.99
C ASN A 42 -45.99 18.95 -27.66
N ASN A 43 -46.91 18.42 -28.46
CA ASN A 43 -46.92 17.04 -28.96
C ASN A 43 -45.91 16.73 -30.08
N THR A 44 -45.13 17.71 -30.50
CA THR A 44 -44.14 17.62 -31.59
C THR A 44 -42.93 18.50 -31.31
N ILE A 45 -41.78 18.24 -31.96
CA ILE A 45 -40.57 19.06 -31.82
C ILE A 45 -40.80 20.56 -32.12
N PRO A 46 -41.53 20.95 -33.19
CA PRO A 46 -41.86 22.36 -33.44
C PRO A 46 -42.70 23.02 -32.34
N GLN A 47 -43.46 22.22 -31.59
CA GLN A 47 -44.32 22.65 -30.48
C GLN A 47 -43.64 22.57 -29.11
N ALA A 48 -42.37 22.12 -29.07
CA ALA A 48 -41.70 21.81 -27.81
C ALA A 48 -41.60 23.02 -26.86
N GLN A 49 -41.99 22.81 -25.60
CA GLN A 49 -41.93 23.85 -24.57
C GLN A 49 -40.49 24.13 -24.14
N ALA A 50 -40.06 25.39 -24.17
CA ALA A 50 -38.71 25.76 -23.74
C ALA A 50 -38.51 25.56 -22.23
N ILE A 51 -37.39 24.91 -21.86
CA ILE A 51 -37.03 24.64 -20.47
C ILE A 51 -35.71 25.30 -20.07
N ALA A 52 -35.56 25.58 -18.78
CA ALA A 52 -34.41 26.26 -18.19
C ALA A 52 -33.99 25.58 -16.88
N THR A 53 -32.69 25.59 -16.58
CA THR A 53 -32.12 25.04 -15.35
C THR A 53 -32.70 25.72 -14.12
N GLY A 54 -32.85 24.97 -13.01
CA GLY A 54 -33.31 25.52 -11.73
C GLY A 54 -34.82 25.56 -11.54
N ASN A 55 -35.59 25.14 -12.56
CA ASN A 55 -37.03 24.94 -12.47
C ASN A 55 -37.38 23.46 -12.31
N GLN A 56 -38.53 23.19 -11.72
CA GLN A 56 -39.22 21.90 -11.81
C GLN A 56 -40.39 22.04 -12.79
N TYR A 57 -40.59 21.01 -13.60
CA TYR A 57 -41.61 20.95 -14.63
C TYR A 57 -42.60 19.83 -14.29
N TYR A 58 -43.89 20.12 -14.36
CA TYR A 58 -44.97 19.16 -14.10
C TYR A 58 -45.79 18.96 -15.38
N GLY A 59 -46.04 17.71 -15.73
CA GLY A 59 -46.85 17.35 -16.88
C GLY A 59 -47.69 16.09 -16.69
N GLU A 60 -48.59 15.82 -17.62
CA GLU A 60 -49.55 14.71 -17.61
C GLU A 60 -49.62 14.03 -18.98
N ILE A 61 -49.15 12.78 -19.06
CA ILE A 61 -49.27 11.97 -20.27
C ILE A 61 -50.66 11.33 -20.31
N MET A 62 -51.42 11.63 -21.37
CA MET A 62 -52.66 10.93 -21.74
C MET A 62 -52.42 9.86 -22.83
N GLU A 63 -53.46 9.10 -23.18
CA GLU A 63 -53.35 8.06 -24.22
C GLU A 63 -53.09 8.71 -25.59
N GLY A 64 -51.96 8.34 -26.22
CA GLY A 64 -51.54 8.90 -27.50
C GLY A 64 -50.78 10.23 -27.40
N ASP A 65 -50.50 10.69 -26.18
CA ASP A 65 -49.83 11.95 -25.87
C ASP A 65 -48.30 11.80 -25.74
N MET A 66 -47.57 12.84 -26.14
CA MET A 66 -46.11 12.90 -26.10
C MET A 66 -45.64 14.31 -25.78
N ASP A 67 -45.06 14.54 -24.61
CA ASP A 67 -44.56 15.86 -24.27
C ASP A 67 -43.16 16.11 -24.83
N TYR A 68 -43.01 17.15 -25.66
CA TYR A 68 -41.70 17.62 -26.11
C TYR A 68 -41.25 18.88 -25.38
N TYR A 69 -40.00 18.89 -24.95
CA TYR A 69 -39.35 20.04 -24.31
C TYR A 69 -38.08 20.45 -25.06
N LYS A 70 -37.89 21.75 -25.24
CA LYS A 70 -36.72 22.34 -25.91
C LYS A 70 -35.66 22.73 -24.89
N LEU A 71 -34.50 22.07 -24.97
CA LEU A 71 -33.32 22.32 -24.16
C LEU A 71 -32.28 23.11 -24.95
N VAL A 72 -31.75 24.18 -24.37
CA VAL A 72 -30.60 24.91 -24.93
C VAL A 72 -29.38 24.69 -24.02
N VAL A 73 -28.37 24.00 -24.55
CA VAL A 73 -27.11 23.72 -23.86
C VAL A 73 -26.14 24.87 -24.16
N PRO A 74 -25.81 25.73 -23.17
CA PRO A 74 -25.10 26.99 -23.41
C PRO A 74 -23.61 26.80 -23.74
N SER A 75 -23.03 25.68 -23.31
CA SER A 75 -21.65 25.25 -23.56
C SER A 75 -21.59 23.73 -23.44
N SER A 76 -20.61 23.07 -24.06
CA SER A 76 -20.45 21.63 -23.88
C SER A 76 -20.31 21.27 -22.40
N GLY A 77 -20.98 20.19 -21.98
CA GLY A 77 -21.02 19.76 -20.59
C GLY A 77 -22.15 18.78 -20.32
N ARG A 78 -22.28 18.39 -19.06
CA ARG A 78 -23.24 17.38 -18.63
C ARG A 78 -24.57 18.00 -18.31
N VAL A 79 -25.61 17.35 -18.79
CA VAL A 79 -26.96 17.55 -18.26
C VAL A 79 -27.37 16.30 -17.50
N LYS A 80 -27.80 16.51 -16.25
CA LYS A 80 -28.33 15.45 -15.38
C LYS A 80 -29.84 15.61 -15.28
N PHE A 81 -30.59 14.69 -15.86
CA PHE A 81 -32.04 14.66 -15.77
C PHE A 81 -32.48 13.80 -14.59
N THR A 82 -33.49 14.26 -13.89
CA THR A 82 -34.24 13.43 -12.95
C THR A 82 -35.73 13.61 -13.22
N VAL A 83 -36.41 12.51 -13.51
CA VAL A 83 -37.83 12.46 -13.84
C VAL A 83 -38.51 11.51 -12.87
N TYR A 84 -39.62 11.93 -12.27
CA TYR A 84 -40.46 11.13 -11.40
C TYR A 84 -41.81 10.99 -12.08
N GLY A 85 -42.29 9.76 -12.23
CA GLY A 85 -43.59 9.52 -12.84
C GLY A 85 -44.37 8.48 -12.07
N ASN A 86 -45.69 8.70 -12.00
CA ASN A 86 -46.62 7.69 -11.51
C ASN A 86 -47.09 6.77 -12.65
N PHE A 87 -46.20 6.42 -13.58
CA PHE A 87 -46.53 5.55 -14.69
C PHE A 87 -45.23 4.98 -15.25
N THR A 88 -45.33 4.07 -16.21
CA THR A 88 -44.15 3.59 -16.91
C THR A 88 -43.66 4.72 -17.82
N LEU A 89 -42.60 5.43 -17.42
CA LEU A 89 -42.08 6.57 -18.17
C LEU A 89 -40.95 6.15 -19.11
N LYS A 90 -40.94 6.73 -20.31
CA LYS A 90 -39.81 6.69 -21.25
C LYS A 90 -39.33 8.10 -21.54
N PHE A 91 -38.01 8.27 -21.51
CA PHE A 91 -37.35 9.54 -21.71
C PHE A 91 -36.37 9.44 -22.87
N TYR A 92 -36.49 10.36 -23.83
CA TYR A 92 -35.70 10.38 -25.06
C TYR A 92 -35.07 11.76 -25.27
N ILE A 93 -33.92 11.77 -25.92
CA ILE A 93 -33.20 12.98 -26.31
C ILE A 93 -33.03 12.96 -27.84
N PHE A 94 -33.33 14.09 -28.46
CA PHE A 94 -33.18 14.34 -29.89
C PHE A 94 -32.24 15.52 -30.12
N ASP A 95 -31.48 15.45 -31.20
CA ASP A 95 -30.66 16.58 -31.68
C ASP A 95 -31.50 17.62 -32.44
N SER A 96 -30.84 18.71 -32.89
CA SER A 96 -31.50 19.77 -33.66
C SER A 96 -32.02 19.35 -35.04
N THR A 97 -31.65 18.16 -35.50
CA THR A 97 -32.09 17.56 -36.77
C THR A 97 -33.18 16.51 -36.58
N GLU A 98 -33.75 16.42 -35.37
CA GLU A 98 -34.82 15.50 -34.98
C GLU A 98 -34.41 14.02 -34.93
N ASN A 99 -33.10 13.74 -34.93
CA ASN A 99 -32.59 12.38 -34.73
C ASN A 99 -32.53 12.07 -33.24
N GLU A 100 -33.02 10.89 -32.84
CA GLU A 100 -32.84 10.38 -31.47
C GLU A 100 -31.35 10.10 -31.24
N ILE A 101 -30.80 10.56 -30.12
CA ILE A 101 -29.38 10.38 -29.77
C ILE A 101 -29.18 9.62 -28.46
N ALA A 102 -30.19 9.58 -27.59
CA ALA A 102 -30.15 8.85 -26.34
C ALA A 102 -31.55 8.58 -25.78
N HIS A 103 -31.67 7.52 -24.98
CA HIS A 103 -32.85 7.24 -24.19
C HIS A 103 -32.54 6.47 -22.90
N THR A 104 -33.46 6.51 -21.94
CA THR A 104 -33.41 5.64 -20.74
C THR A 104 -33.79 4.20 -21.10
N GLY A 105 -33.21 3.21 -20.40
CA GLY A 105 -33.46 1.79 -20.64
C GLY A 105 -34.92 1.35 -20.48
N ALA A 106 -35.25 0.18 -21.03
CA ALA A 106 -36.64 -0.29 -21.16
C ALA A 106 -37.28 -0.80 -19.84
N TYR A 107 -36.50 -1.08 -18.80
CA TYR A 107 -36.99 -1.79 -17.62
C TYR A 107 -37.18 -0.87 -16.40
N SER A 108 -38.37 -0.92 -15.79
CA SER A 108 -38.63 -0.57 -14.38
C SER A 108 -39.44 -1.70 -13.76
N TRP A 109 -38.79 -2.61 -13.04
CA TRP A 109 -39.49 -3.56 -12.16
C TRP A 109 -40.04 -2.86 -10.90
N GLU A 110 -39.56 -1.65 -10.60
CA GLU A 110 -40.18 -0.77 -9.62
C GLU A 110 -41.34 -0.04 -10.28
N LYS A 111 -42.56 -0.55 -10.08
CA LYS A 111 -43.78 0.22 -10.36
C LYS A 111 -43.66 1.56 -9.61
N TRP A 112 -43.80 2.68 -10.34
CA TRP A 112 -43.76 4.07 -9.85
C TRP A 112 -42.33 4.53 -9.46
N GLY A 113 -41.57 5.10 -10.41
CA GLY A 113 -40.11 5.15 -10.30
C GLY A 113 -39.43 6.41 -10.84
N GLU A 114 -38.43 6.86 -10.09
CA GLU A 114 -37.45 7.87 -10.51
C GLU A 114 -36.62 7.35 -11.70
N ARG A 115 -36.48 8.18 -12.73
CA ARG A 115 -35.57 7.96 -13.86
C ARG A 115 -34.48 9.01 -13.83
N ARG A 116 -33.24 8.56 -14.00
CA ARG A 116 -32.08 9.43 -14.17
C ARG A 116 -31.48 9.20 -15.55
N LEU A 117 -31.09 10.30 -16.19
CA LEU A 117 -30.31 10.24 -17.41
C LEU A 117 -29.27 11.35 -17.37
N ASP A 118 -28.03 10.95 -17.14
CA ASP A 118 -26.87 11.80 -17.30
C ASP A 118 -26.35 11.66 -18.73
N TYR A 119 -26.22 12.78 -19.44
CA TYR A 119 -25.70 12.81 -20.80
C TYR A 119 -24.81 14.06 -21.00
N ASP A 120 -23.66 13.86 -21.62
CA ASP A 120 -22.70 14.90 -22.00
C ASP A 120 -23.07 15.42 -23.40
N PHE A 121 -23.40 16.70 -23.47
CA PHE A 121 -23.86 17.38 -24.67
C PHE A 121 -22.77 18.32 -25.20
N THR A 122 -22.72 18.50 -26.53
CA THR A 122 -22.05 19.68 -27.10
C THR A 122 -22.95 20.91 -26.99
N GLN A 123 -22.37 22.11 -27.04
CA GLN A 123 -23.15 23.35 -27.15
C GLN A 123 -24.15 23.26 -28.31
N GLY A 124 -25.43 23.53 -28.04
CA GLY A 124 -26.47 23.36 -29.06
C GLY A 124 -27.89 23.40 -28.52
N THR A 125 -28.83 23.11 -29.42
CA THR A 125 -30.25 22.95 -29.11
C THR A 125 -30.61 21.48 -29.24
N TYR A 126 -31.35 20.98 -28.26
CA TYR A 126 -31.80 19.59 -28.18
C TYR A 126 -33.27 19.56 -27.79
N TYR A 127 -33.90 18.42 -28.00
CA TYR A 127 -35.28 18.19 -27.64
C TYR A 127 -35.39 16.95 -26.78
N ILE A 128 -36.24 17.01 -25.77
CA ILE A 128 -36.53 15.92 -24.87
C ILE A 128 -37.95 15.48 -25.17
N ARG A 129 -38.19 14.18 -25.21
CA ARG A 129 -39.54 13.62 -25.25
C ARG A 129 -39.79 12.77 -24.01
N ILE A 130 -40.91 13.04 -23.35
CA ILE A 130 -41.46 12.20 -22.29
C ILE A 130 -42.71 11.52 -22.84
N THR A 131 -42.85 10.22 -22.60
CA THR A 131 -44.02 9.45 -23.04
C THR A 131 -44.25 8.22 -22.17
N GLY A 132 -45.42 7.61 -22.35
CA GLY A 132 -45.83 6.35 -21.74
C GLY A 132 -45.10 5.11 -22.24
N GLY A 133 -44.87 4.16 -21.33
CA GLY A 133 -44.46 2.80 -21.62
C GLY A 133 -45.65 1.86 -21.84
N SER A 134 -45.38 0.57 -22.04
CA SER A 134 -46.41 -0.42 -22.43
C SER A 134 -47.39 -0.82 -21.33
N ASP A 135 -46.95 -0.76 -20.06
CA ASP A 135 -47.68 -1.41 -18.96
C ASP A 135 -48.64 -0.45 -18.25
N THR A 136 -48.16 0.76 -17.96
CA THR A 136 -48.97 1.89 -17.49
C THR A 136 -48.58 3.10 -18.34
N PRO A 137 -49.27 3.38 -19.47
CA PRO A 137 -48.83 4.40 -20.43
C PRO A 137 -49.17 5.85 -20.01
N CYS A 138 -50.13 6.05 -19.11
CA CYS A 138 -50.64 7.38 -18.79
C CYS A 138 -50.45 7.69 -17.31
N GLY A 139 -50.18 8.96 -17.00
CA GLY A 139 -49.98 9.44 -15.64
C GLY A 139 -49.33 10.81 -15.60
N SER A 140 -49.14 11.33 -14.38
CA SER A 140 -48.44 12.58 -14.13
C SER A 140 -46.95 12.35 -13.86
N TYR A 141 -46.14 13.33 -14.23
CA TYR A 141 -44.72 13.34 -13.93
C TYR A 141 -44.23 14.71 -13.48
N ASN A 142 -43.10 14.69 -12.78
CA ASN A 142 -42.29 15.86 -12.50
C ASN A 142 -40.88 15.62 -13.00
N PHE A 143 -40.24 16.62 -13.60
CA PHE A 143 -38.81 16.54 -13.88
C PHE A 143 -38.07 17.84 -13.59
N TYR A 144 -36.77 17.68 -13.36
CA TYR A 144 -35.83 18.77 -13.33
C TYR A 144 -34.52 18.32 -13.94
N TYR A 145 -33.68 19.30 -14.25
CA TYR A 145 -32.34 19.02 -14.72
C TYR A 145 -31.34 20.01 -14.15
N SER A 146 -30.09 19.57 -14.09
CA SER A 146 -28.94 20.41 -13.75
C SER A 146 -27.90 20.34 -14.86
N PHE A 147 -27.13 21.42 -15.01
CA PHE A 147 -26.01 21.48 -15.94
C PHE A 147 -24.72 21.63 -15.14
N GLU A 148 -23.71 20.83 -15.45
CA GLU A 148 -22.36 20.97 -14.92
C GLU A 148 -21.35 20.93 -16.07
N SER A 149 -20.25 21.67 -15.93
CA SER A 149 -19.13 21.52 -16.85
C SER A 149 -18.60 20.09 -16.75
N ALA A 150 -18.52 19.40 -17.86
CA ALA A 150 -18.02 18.04 -17.94
C ALA A 150 -17.14 17.89 -19.18
N ASN A 151 -16.07 17.11 -19.02
CA ASN A 151 -15.27 16.63 -20.13
C ASN A 151 -15.27 15.11 -20.06
N GLU A 152 -15.50 14.46 -21.19
CA GLU A 152 -15.26 13.04 -21.33
C GLU A 152 -13.76 12.76 -21.16
N SER A 153 -13.40 11.57 -20.66
CA SER A 153 -11.98 11.17 -20.62
C SER A 153 -11.45 10.86 -22.01
N PHE A 154 -12.36 10.53 -22.94
CA PHE A 154 -12.11 10.20 -24.33
C PHE A 154 -13.19 10.92 -25.14
N ALA A 155 -12.81 11.79 -26.07
CA ALA A 155 -13.78 12.53 -26.86
C ALA A 155 -14.35 11.62 -27.94
N GLU A 156 -15.63 11.28 -27.85
CA GLU A 156 -16.27 10.43 -28.85
C GLU A 156 -16.77 11.27 -30.05
N THR A 157 -16.50 10.82 -31.26
CA THR A 157 -17.17 11.32 -32.49
C THR A 157 -18.42 10.48 -32.74
N GLY A 158 -19.42 10.96 -33.49
CA GLY A 158 -20.80 10.42 -33.53
C GLY A 158 -21.06 8.92 -33.83
N ASN A 159 -20.04 8.07 -33.96
CA ASN A 159 -20.14 6.60 -34.03
C ASN A 159 -19.28 5.87 -32.97
N GLY A 160 -18.74 6.59 -31.98
CA GLY A 160 -17.71 6.05 -31.09
C GLY A 160 -16.37 5.87 -31.80
N THR A 161 -15.26 6.05 -31.08
CA THR A 161 -13.91 5.94 -31.61
C THR A 161 -13.18 4.71 -31.11
N ASN A 162 -13.72 3.98 -30.13
CA ASN A 162 -13.05 2.95 -29.37
C ASN A 162 -13.80 1.58 -29.37
N ASN A 163 -14.67 1.34 -30.35
CA ASN A 163 -15.64 0.24 -30.36
C ASN A 163 -15.07 -1.11 -30.80
N THR A 164 -13.75 -1.20 -30.97
CA THR A 164 -13.03 -2.44 -31.27
C THR A 164 -11.73 -2.51 -30.49
N VAL A 165 -11.20 -3.71 -30.27
CA VAL A 165 -9.88 -3.94 -29.65
C VAL A 165 -8.76 -3.12 -30.32
N SER A 166 -8.81 -2.99 -31.65
CA SER A 166 -7.81 -2.22 -32.43
C SER A 166 -7.86 -0.72 -32.18
N GLN A 167 -9.02 -0.22 -31.75
CA GLN A 167 -9.32 1.18 -31.49
C GLN A 167 -9.32 1.50 -29.99
N ALA A 168 -9.05 0.52 -29.13
CA ALA A 168 -9.20 0.65 -27.69
C ALA A 168 -8.41 1.83 -27.09
N SER A 169 -9.11 2.62 -26.28
CA SER A 169 -8.56 3.79 -25.61
C SER A 169 -7.55 3.39 -24.53
N ALA A 170 -6.34 3.96 -24.57
CA ALA A 170 -5.29 3.60 -23.62
C ALA A 170 -5.56 4.16 -22.22
N ILE A 171 -5.48 3.31 -21.20
CA ILE A 171 -5.73 3.65 -19.80
C ILE A 171 -4.55 3.29 -18.88
N LYS A 172 -4.61 3.78 -17.65
CA LYS A 172 -3.66 3.54 -16.56
C LYS A 172 -4.42 3.22 -15.28
N THR A 173 -3.77 2.57 -14.33
CA THR A 173 -4.32 2.40 -12.99
C THR A 173 -4.36 3.72 -12.22
N ASP A 174 -5.19 3.77 -11.19
CA ASP A 174 -5.32 4.90 -10.25
C ASP A 174 -5.81 6.21 -10.87
N VAL A 175 -6.39 6.14 -12.07
CA VAL A 175 -7.04 7.25 -12.77
C VAL A 175 -8.54 6.99 -12.85
N ASP A 176 -9.32 8.02 -12.58
CA ASP A 176 -10.78 8.00 -12.75
C ASP A 176 -11.11 8.32 -14.21
N TYR A 177 -11.81 7.40 -14.87
CA TYR A 177 -12.25 7.51 -16.24
C TYR A 177 -13.76 7.68 -16.33
N ARG A 178 -14.19 8.29 -17.44
CA ARG A 178 -15.58 8.54 -17.79
C ARG A 178 -15.79 8.25 -19.27
N GLY A 179 -16.83 7.50 -19.59
CA GLY A 179 -17.30 7.20 -20.96
C GLY A 179 -18.80 7.44 -21.09
N GLN A 180 -19.33 7.34 -22.30
CA GLN A 180 -20.74 7.61 -22.61
C GLN A 180 -21.24 6.67 -23.70
N PHE A 181 -22.35 5.99 -23.43
CA PHE A 181 -23.08 5.24 -24.47
C PHE A 181 -24.13 6.12 -25.14
N SER A 182 -24.23 5.99 -26.46
CA SER A 182 -25.27 6.58 -27.31
C SER A 182 -25.91 5.50 -28.20
N LEU A 183 -26.90 5.87 -29.01
CA LEU A 183 -27.56 4.90 -29.91
C LEU A 183 -26.65 4.35 -31.01
N THR A 184 -25.66 5.14 -31.43
CA THR A 184 -24.68 4.75 -32.45
C THR A 184 -23.37 4.26 -31.84
N ASP A 185 -23.26 4.32 -30.50
CA ASP A 185 -22.06 3.99 -29.75
C ASP A 185 -22.42 3.23 -28.47
N GLY A 186 -22.46 1.90 -28.58
CA GLY A 186 -22.87 1.01 -27.49
C GLY A 186 -21.77 0.13 -26.94
N ILE A 187 -20.52 0.26 -27.40
CA ILE A 187 -19.41 -0.60 -26.97
C ILE A 187 -18.16 0.26 -26.86
N ASP A 188 -17.54 0.23 -25.68
CA ASP A 188 -16.30 0.94 -25.39
C ASP A 188 -15.20 -0.06 -25.04
N TYR A 189 -14.09 -0.07 -25.81
CA TYR A 189 -12.88 -0.81 -25.43
C TYR A 189 -11.81 0.10 -24.83
N TYR A 190 -11.20 -0.36 -23.74
CA TYR A 190 -10.04 0.24 -23.10
C TYR A 190 -8.86 -0.71 -23.05
N LYS A 191 -7.65 -0.21 -23.28
CA LYS A 191 -6.40 -0.97 -23.25
C LYS A 191 -5.58 -0.61 -22.02
N LEU A 192 -5.32 -1.60 -21.17
CA LEU A 192 -4.42 -1.47 -20.02
C LEU A 192 -3.15 -2.28 -20.25
N VAL A 193 -1.99 -1.68 -19.97
CA VAL A 193 -0.72 -2.38 -19.86
C VAL A 193 -0.45 -2.64 -18.38
N MET A 194 -0.46 -3.90 -17.97
CA MET A 194 -0.07 -4.34 -16.64
C MET A 194 1.45 -4.47 -16.60
N ASP A 195 2.11 -3.57 -15.88
CA ASP A 195 3.58 -3.57 -15.73
C ASP A 195 4.09 -4.62 -14.74
N GLU A 196 3.22 -5.04 -13.81
CA GLU A 196 3.49 -6.07 -12.83
C GLU A 196 2.22 -6.89 -12.50
N PRO A 197 2.37 -8.16 -12.10
CA PRO A 197 1.25 -8.99 -11.71
C PRO A 197 0.61 -8.53 -10.39
N GLY A 198 -0.69 -8.75 -10.25
CA GLY A 198 -1.41 -8.47 -9.02
C GLY A 198 -2.92 -8.59 -9.15
N LYS A 199 -3.63 -8.14 -8.12
CA LYS A 199 -5.09 -8.09 -8.12
C LYS A 199 -5.54 -6.72 -8.59
N LEU A 200 -6.16 -6.64 -9.76
CA LEU A 200 -6.78 -5.43 -10.27
C LEU A 200 -8.19 -5.31 -9.72
N ASN A 201 -8.44 -4.28 -8.92
CA ASN A 201 -9.78 -3.94 -8.43
C ASN A 201 -10.40 -2.91 -9.37
N ILE A 202 -11.62 -3.17 -9.82
CA ILE A 202 -12.33 -2.34 -10.79
C ILE A 202 -13.60 -1.84 -10.12
N THR A 203 -13.72 -0.53 -9.99
CA THR A 203 -14.95 0.12 -9.55
C THR A 203 -15.59 0.78 -10.75
N THR A 204 -16.89 0.59 -10.93
CA THR A 204 -17.64 1.16 -12.04
C THR A 204 -18.97 1.70 -11.54
N THR A 205 -19.43 2.82 -12.09
CA THR A 205 -20.73 3.41 -11.76
C THR A 205 -21.51 3.62 -13.04
N TYR A 206 -22.73 3.09 -13.10
CA TYR A 206 -23.68 3.31 -14.19
C TYR A 206 -25.11 3.21 -13.66
N ASP A 207 -25.99 4.09 -14.13
CA ASP A 207 -27.38 4.16 -13.66
C ASP A 207 -28.25 3.02 -14.19
N GLU A 208 -27.82 2.33 -15.24
CA GLU A 208 -28.52 1.20 -15.86
C GLU A 208 -27.67 -0.09 -15.78
N TYR A 209 -28.08 -1.15 -16.49
CA TYR A 209 -27.30 -2.37 -16.61
C TYR A 209 -26.07 -2.19 -17.50
N LEU A 210 -24.90 -2.37 -16.90
CA LEU A 210 -23.61 -2.39 -17.58
C LEU A 210 -23.03 -3.80 -17.59
N TYR A 211 -22.48 -4.22 -18.72
CA TYR A 211 -21.69 -5.45 -18.84
C TYR A 211 -20.20 -5.09 -18.86
N LEU A 212 -19.38 -5.96 -18.29
CA LEU A 212 -17.92 -5.87 -18.33
C LEU A 212 -17.33 -7.19 -18.79
N ASP A 213 -16.61 -7.14 -19.90
CA ASP A 213 -15.81 -8.23 -20.42
C ASP A 213 -14.32 -7.84 -20.44
N VAL A 214 -13.44 -8.79 -20.11
CA VAL A 214 -12.00 -8.56 -20.13
C VAL A 214 -11.35 -9.61 -21.00
N TYR A 215 -10.48 -9.14 -21.90
CA TYR A 215 -9.79 -9.96 -22.87
C TYR A 215 -8.27 -9.87 -22.69
N ASP A 216 -7.59 -10.97 -22.95
CA ASP A 216 -6.12 -10.97 -23.05
C ASP A 216 -5.64 -10.41 -24.40
N VAL A 217 -4.32 -10.31 -24.59
CA VAL A 217 -3.71 -9.82 -25.84
C VAL A 217 -4.01 -10.67 -27.08
N LYS A 218 -4.51 -11.90 -26.90
CA LYS A 218 -4.95 -12.80 -27.96
C LYS A 218 -6.47 -12.76 -28.16
N GLU A 219 -7.14 -11.82 -27.51
CA GLU A 219 -8.59 -11.63 -27.55
C GLU A 219 -9.39 -12.81 -26.97
N ASN A 220 -8.77 -13.62 -26.10
CA ASN A 220 -9.54 -14.59 -25.31
C ASN A 220 -10.25 -13.86 -24.17
N ASN A 221 -11.55 -14.08 -24.02
CA ASN A 221 -12.29 -13.60 -22.85
C ASN A 221 -11.82 -14.37 -21.60
N ILE A 222 -11.32 -13.63 -20.61
CA ILE A 222 -10.80 -14.16 -19.34
C ILE A 222 -11.66 -13.79 -18.14
N PHE A 223 -12.65 -12.92 -18.32
CA PHE A 223 -13.59 -12.50 -17.29
C PHE A 223 -14.83 -11.88 -17.93
N SER A 224 -16.00 -12.21 -17.39
CA SER A 224 -17.28 -11.60 -17.74
C SER A 224 -18.09 -11.31 -16.50
N ASN A 225 -18.70 -10.12 -16.42
CA ASN A 225 -19.76 -9.80 -15.47
C ASN A 225 -20.94 -9.17 -16.21
N ARG A 226 -22.02 -9.97 -16.39
CA ARG A 226 -23.26 -9.55 -17.07
C ARG A 226 -24.19 -8.70 -16.21
N TYR A 227 -23.79 -8.32 -15.00
CA TYR A 227 -24.57 -7.47 -14.10
C TYR A 227 -23.65 -6.49 -13.38
N ASN A 228 -22.68 -5.93 -14.12
CA ASN A 228 -21.62 -5.05 -13.61
C ASN A 228 -22.13 -3.67 -13.12
N ALA A 229 -23.44 -3.43 -13.06
CA ALA A 229 -24.08 -2.38 -12.27
C ALA A 229 -25.59 -2.60 -12.29
N TRP A 230 -26.27 -2.19 -11.22
CA TRP A 230 -27.73 -2.08 -11.17
C TRP A 230 -28.09 -0.80 -10.43
N GLY A 231 -28.22 0.31 -11.16
CA GLY A 231 -28.59 1.60 -10.56
C GLY A 231 -27.54 2.18 -9.61
N GLY A 232 -26.24 2.00 -9.89
CA GLY A 232 -25.19 2.52 -9.01
C GLY A 232 -23.79 1.93 -9.21
N GLU A 233 -23.07 1.76 -8.10
CA GLU A 233 -21.67 1.31 -8.06
C GLU A 233 -21.56 -0.22 -8.07
N ALA A 234 -20.63 -0.75 -8.86
CA ALA A 234 -20.18 -2.14 -8.82
C ALA A 234 -18.69 -2.25 -8.59
N LYS A 235 -18.29 -3.41 -8.05
CA LYS A 235 -16.90 -3.73 -7.71
C LYS A 235 -16.56 -5.12 -8.21
N ASN A 236 -15.47 -5.21 -8.97
CA ASN A 236 -14.89 -6.47 -9.42
C ASN A 236 -13.44 -6.55 -9.02
N SER A 237 -12.93 -7.78 -9.02
CA SER A 237 -11.51 -8.03 -8.85
C SER A 237 -11.07 -9.13 -9.80
N ILE A 238 -9.94 -8.91 -10.47
CA ILE A 238 -9.35 -9.87 -11.40
C ILE A 238 -7.86 -9.98 -11.10
N TYR A 239 -7.34 -11.20 -11.07
CA TYR A 239 -5.91 -11.43 -10.95
C TYR A 239 -5.29 -11.42 -12.33
N LEU A 240 -4.40 -10.48 -12.61
CA LEU A 240 -3.74 -10.35 -13.90
C LEU A 240 -2.23 -10.45 -13.75
N THR A 241 -1.59 -11.13 -14.70
CA THR A 241 -0.13 -11.15 -14.86
C THR A 241 0.33 -9.88 -15.58
N LYS A 242 1.64 -9.69 -15.72
CA LYS A 242 2.21 -8.69 -16.61
C LYS A 242 1.73 -8.95 -18.04
N GLY A 243 1.28 -7.91 -18.73
CA GLY A 243 0.72 -8.09 -20.07
C GLY A 243 -0.13 -6.93 -20.54
N VAL A 244 -0.79 -7.14 -21.68
CA VAL A 244 -1.74 -6.21 -22.27
C VAL A 244 -3.12 -6.84 -22.16
N TYR A 245 -4.08 -6.05 -21.68
CA TYR A 245 -5.47 -6.47 -21.50
C TYR A 245 -6.42 -5.42 -22.07
N TYR A 246 -7.57 -5.90 -22.54
CA TYR A 246 -8.63 -5.09 -23.09
C TYR A 246 -9.89 -5.22 -22.24
N PHE A 247 -10.50 -4.11 -21.89
CA PHE A 247 -11.70 -4.01 -21.06
C PHE A 247 -12.81 -3.46 -21.93
N GLU A 248 -13.85 -4.25 -22.11
CA GLU A 248 -15.03 -3.89 -22.88
C GLU A 248 -16.16 -3.55 -21.92
N PHE A 249 -16.74 -2.37 -22.09
CA PHE A 249 -17.98 -1.99 -21.44
C PHE A 249 -19.06 -1.82 -22.50
N HIS A 250 -20.24 -2.37 -22.24
CA HIS A 250 -21.42 -2.13 -23.07
C HIS A 250 -22.69 -2.20 -22.22
N PRO A 251 -23.72 -1.39 -22.51
CA PRO A 251 -24.96 -1.42 -21.77
C PRO A 251 -25.84 -2.57 -22.26
N TYR A 252 -26.64 -3.15 -21.37
CA TYR A 252 -27.70 -4.07 -21.81
C TYR A 252 -28.81 -3.34 -22.58
N SER A 253 -29.11 -2.11 -22.14
CA SER A 253 -30.10 -1.22 -22.76
C SER A 253 -29.88 0.22 -22.33
N GLY A 254 -30.35 1.17 -23.13
CA GLY A 254 -30.30 2.59 -22.80
C GLY A 254 -28.95 3.25 -23.09
N SER A 255 -28.94 4.56 -22.91
CA SER A 255 -27.79 5.45 -23.12
C SER A 255 -27.44 6.16 -21.82
N GLY A 256 -26.26 6.75 -21.77
CA GLY A 256 -25.84 7.56 -20.63
C GLY A 256 -24.39 7.40 -20.30
N VAL A 257 -23.98 8.04 -19.22
CA VAL A 257 -22.57 8.11 -18.82
C VAL A 257 -22.27 7.12 -17.72
N TYR A 258 -21.15 6.41 -17.84
CA TYR A 258 -20.53 5.65 -16.77
C TYR A 258 -19.18 6.22 -16.35
N THR A 259 -18.75 5.85 -15.14
CA THR A 259 -17.38 6.08 -14.68
C THR A 259 -16.73 4.77 -14.28
N PHE A 260 -15.41 4.68 -14.39
CA PHE A 260 -14.66 3.54 -13.87
C PHE A 260 -13.29 3.94 -13.34
N LYS A 261 -12.80 3.16 -12.38
CA LYS A 261 -11.46 3.27 -11.84
C LYS A 261 -10.87 1.89 -11.64
N MET A 262 -9.61 1.71 -12.02
CA MET A 262 -8.88 0.48 -11.82
C MET A 262 -7.72 0.71 -10.87
N VAL A 263 -7.65 -0.04 -9.77
CA VAL A 263 -6.61 0.08 -8.75
C VAL A 263 -5.89 -1.25 -8.63
N LEU A 264 -4.56 -1.24 -8.81
CA LEU A 264 -3.73 -2.43 -8.69
C LEU A 264 -3.30 -2.65 -7.24
N ASP A 265 -3.79 -3.73 -6.65
CA ASP A 265 -3.22 -4.30 -5.44
C ASP A 265 -2.07 -5.24 -5.80
N ALA A 266 -0.84 -4.73 -5.68
CA ALA A 266 0.37 -5.49 -5.99
C ALA A 266 0.57 -6.71 -5.06
N ILE A 267 1.28 -7.74 -5.57
CA ILE A 267 1.67 -8.92 -4.80
C ILE A 267 2.48 -8.50 -3.56
N LYS A 268 2.22 -9.14 -2.42
CA LYS A 268 2.93 -8.89 -1.15
C LYS A 268 2.87 -10.12 -0.24
N PHE A 269 3.75 -10.18 0.76
CA PHE A 269 3.67 -11.20 1.82
C PHE A 269 2.48 -10.94 2.76
N GLU A 270 1.78 -11.99 3.18
CA GLU A 270 0.65 -11.88 4.13
C GLU A 270 1.08 -11.87 5.59
N ASP A 271 2.08 -12.68 5.97
CA ASP A 271 2.37 -12.85 7.40
C ASP A 271 3.05 -11.62 8.00
N SER A 272 2.78 -11.36 9.27
CA SER A 272 3.38 -10.27 10.04
C SER A 272 4.68 -10.67 10.78
N ASP A 273 4.85 -11.95 11.12
CA ASP A 273 5.96 -12.41 11.95
C ASP A 273 7.27 -12.60 11.16
N ASN A 274 8.25 -11.76 11.44
CA ASN A 274 9.58 -11.81 10.79
C ASN A 274 10.62 -12.61 11.58
N THR A 275 10.19 -13.47 12.52
CA THR A 275 11.10 -14.23 13.39
C THR A 275 10.76 -15.71 13.37
N ILE A 276 11.79 -16.55 13.31
CA ILE A 276 11.68 -18.01 13.41
C ILE A 276 12.85 -18.54 14.24
N VAL A 277 12.63 -19.56 15.06
CA VAL A 277 13.67 -20.14 15.90
C VAL A 277 14.41 -21.24 15.13
N CYS A 278 15.72 -21.38 15.34
CA CYS A 278 16.51 -22.45 14.72
C CYS A 278 15.89 -23.83 14.95
N GLY A 279 15.74 -24.61 13.89
CA GLY A 279 15.12 -25.94 13.90
C GLY A 279 13.64 -25.92 13.56
N ASP A 280 12.97 -24.77 13.68
CA ASP A 280 11.56 -24.64 13.34
C ASP A 280 11.38 -24.37 11.83
N SER A 281 10.13 -24.45 11.40
CA SER A 281 9.71 -24.14 10.04
C SER A 281 8.49 -23.22 10.04
N MET A 282 8.37 -22.38 9.02
CA MET A 282 7.14 -21.63 8.73
C MET A 282 6.85 -21.67 7.24
N THR A 283 5.59 -21.55 6.84
CA THR A 283 5.22 -21.38 5.43
C THR A 283 4.87 -19.94 5.19
N LEU A 284 5.47 -19.33 4.17
CA LEU A 284 5.15 -17.96 3.77
C LEU A 284 4.07 -18.01 2.67
N SER A 285 3.05 -17.16 2.78
CA SER A 285 2.07 -16.95 1.72
C SER A 285 2.18 -15.55 1.10
N LEU A 286 1.67 -15.44 -0.12
CA LEU A 286 1.53 -14.18 -0.84
C LEU A 286 0.06 -13.81 -0.97
N ALA A 287 -0.24 -12.53 -0.79
CA ALA A 287 -1.52 -11.92 -1.12
C ALA A 287 -1.51 -11.43 -2.57
N ASN A 288 -2.72 -11.18 -3.09
CA ASN A 288 -2.97 -10.58 -4.40
C ASN A 288 -2.40 -11.39 -5.56
N ILE A 289 -2.33 -12.71 -5.39
CA ILE A 289 -1.82 -13.65 -6.36
C ILE A 289 -2.93 -14.56 -6.88
N GLY A 290 -2.99 -14.77 -8.19
CA GLY A 290 -3.86 -15.77 -8.80
C GLY A 290 -3.27 -17.19 -8.67
N ASN A 291 -3.79 -18.14 -9.47
CA ASN A 291 -3.21 -19.48 -9.59
C ASN A 291 -1.96 -19.45 -10.49
N TRP A 292 -0.92 -18.76 -10.04
CA TRP A 292 0.32 -18.53 -10.78
C TRP A 292 1.50 -19.25 -10.12
N ASP A 293 2.45 -19.65 -10.95
CA ASP A 293 3.69 -20.26 -10.47
C ASP A 293 4.56 -19.23 -9.71
N VAL A 294 5.01 -19.63 -8.52
CA VAL A 294 5.89 -18.81 -7.68
C VAL A 294 7.24 -19.49 -7.52
N THR A 295 8.30 -18.76 -7.87
CA THR A 295 9.67 -19.19 -7.61
C THR A 295 10.19 -18.60 -6.30
N TRP A 296 10.56 -19.47 -5.37
CA TRP A 296 11.08 -19.10 -4.06
C TRP A 296 12.60 -19.18 -3.99
N LYS A 297 13.24 -18.24 -3.30
CA LYS A 297 14.70 -18.20 -3.12
C LYS A 297 15.10 -17.64 -1.77
N SER A 298 16.10 -18.28 -1.15
CA SER A 298 16.78 -17.74 0.03
C SER A 298 18.08 -17.05 -0.37
N SER A 299 18.34 -15.85 0.17
CA SER A 299 19.61 -15.14 -0.02
C SER A 299 20.78 -15.87 0.65
N ASN A 300 20.51 -16.74 1.62
CA ASN A 300 21.51 -17.56 2.27
C ASN A 300 20.91 -18.89 2.77
N PRO A 301 20.90 -19.96 1.94
CA PRO A 301 20.36 -21.27 2.29
C PRO A 301 21.02 -21.92 3.53
N SER A 302 22.23 -21.49 3.91
CA SER A 302 22.89 -21.97 5.13
C SER A 302 22.27 -21.41 6.42
N ILE A 303 21.59 -20.27 6.33
CA ILE A 303 20.84 -19.65 7.45
C ILE A 303 19.42 -20.19 7.46
N ALA A 304 18.72 -20.13 6.32
CA ALA A 304 17.41 -20.74 6.15
C ALA A 304 17.19 -21.18 4.69
N GLN A 305 16.64 -22.37 4.50
CA GLN A 305 16.22 -22.88 3.20
C GLN A 305 14.75 -22.51 2.96
N VAL A 306 14.34 -22.43 1.69
CA VAL A 306 12.94 -22.29 1.30
C VAL A 306 12.64 -23.27 0.18
N SER A 307 11.53 -24.00 0.27
CA SER A 307 11.04 -24.92 -0.76
C SER A 307 10.15 -24.22 -1.78
N SER A 308 9.74 -24.95 -2.81
CA SER A 308 8.91 -24.44 -3.92
C SER A 308 7.50 -24.01 -3.50
N ASP A 309 7.00 -24.49 -2.37
CA ASP A 309 5.71 -24.12 -1.77
C ASP A 309 5.83 -22.99 -0.72
N GLY A 310 7.00 -22.35 -0.61
CA GLY A 310 7.23 -21.24 0.33
C GLY A 310 7.50 -21.68 1.77
N ARG A 311 7.65 -22.99 2.06
CA ARG A 311 8.05 -23.46 3.38
C ARG A 311 9.53 -23.16 3.66
N VAL A 312 9.77 -22.37 4.69
CA VAL A 312 11.09 -21.96 5.18
C VAL A 312 11.51 -22.86 6.34
N LEU A 313 12.73 -23.42 6.26
CA LEU A 313 13.37 -24.18 7.34
C LEU A 313 14.54 -23.38 7.93
N ALA A 314 14.48 -23.07 9.22
CA ALA A 314 15.49 -22.31 9.93
C ALA A 314 16.68 -23.21 10.36
N ASN A 315 17.85 -23.03 9.76
CA ASN A 315 19.02 -23.86 10.01
C ASN A 315 19.99 -23.25 11.04
N LYS A 316 20.19 -21.93 10.98
CA LYS A 316 21.20 -21.22 11.76
C LYS A 316 20.74 -19.81 12.08
N ALA A 317 21.10 -19.30 13.25
CA ALA A 317 20.74 -17.95 13.65
C ALA A 317 21.43 -16.88 12.78
N GLY A 318 20.68 -15.83 12.46
CA GLY A 318 21.09 -14.74 11.57
C GLY A 318 19.91 -14.18 10.78
N ALA A 319 20.14 -13.09 10.06
CA ALA A 319 19.16 -12.54 9.14
C ALA A 319 19.30 -13.18 7.75
N VAL A 320 18.18 -13.48 7.10
CA VAL A 320 18.12 -13.99 5.73
C VAL A 320 16.97 -13.32 4.99
N THR A 321 17.14 -13.10 3.68
CA THR A 321 16.08 -12.57 2.83
C THR A 321 15.47 -13.73 2.05
N ILE A 322 14.18 -13.93 2.21
CA ILE A 322 13.40 -14.82 1.36
C ILE A 322 12.74 -13.99 0.26
N MET A 323 12.89 -14.44 -0.98
CA MET A 323 12.36 -13.81 -2.18
C MET A 323 11.33 -14.74 -2.79
N ALA A 324 10.21 -14.17 -3.23
CA ALA A 324 9.22 -14.85 -4.03
C ALA A 324 9.07 -14.10 -5.35
N THR A 325 9.15 -14.81 -6.46
CA THR A 325 9.07 -14.22 -7.80
C THR A 325 7.91 -14.84 -8.57
N CYS A 326 7.04 -13.99 -9.08
CA CYS A 326 5.93 -14.35 -9.94
C CYS A 326 6.00 -13.43 -11.17
N ASP A 327 5.97 -14.02 -12.36
CA ASP A 327 5.94 -13.31 -13.63
C ASP A 327 6.91 -12.10 -13.73
N GLY A 328 8.18 -12.35 -13.40
CA GLY A 328 9.25 -11.35 -13.41
C GLY A 328 9.23 -10.34 -12.25
N LYS A 329 8.15 -10.26 -11.45
CA LYS A 329 8.10 -9.43 -10.24
C LYS A 329 8.59 -10.21 -9.03
N THR A 330 9.60 -9.67 -8.35
CA THR A 330 10.12 -10.22 -7.09
C THR A 330 9.68 -9.37 -5.91
N VAL A 331 9.09 -10.02 -4.90
CA VAL A 331 8.89 -9.47 -3.56
C VAL A 331 9.86 -10.11 -2.59
N SER A 332 10.29 -9.37 -1.58
CA SER A 332 11.32 -9.80 -0.62
C SER A 332 10.88 -9.60 0.81
N ARG A 333 11.31 -10.51 1.68
CA ARG A 333 11.07 -10.44 3.12
C ARG A 333 12.32 -10.83 3.90
N VAL A 334 12.69 -10.01 4.88
CA VAL A 334 13.80 -10.33 5.79
C VAL A 334 13.26 -11.10 6.98
N LEU A 335 13.77 -12.31 7.20
CA LEU A 335 13.52 -13.11 8.38
C LEU A 335 14.72 -13.06 9.32
N GLN A 336 14.45 -12.87 10.60
CA GLN A 336 15.41 -13.06 11.68
C GLN A 336 15.30 -14.47 12.21
N ILE A 337 16.31 -15.29 11.93
CA ILE A 337 16.46 -16.60 12.55
C ILE A 337 17.07 -16.41 13.93
N LEU A 338 16.36 -16.84 14.97
CA LEU A 338 16.77 -16.75 16.37
C LEU A 338 17.49 -18.03 16.79
N TYR A 339 18.43 -17.89 17.71
CA TYR A 339 18.92 -19.04 18.46
C TYR A 339 17.81 -19.62 19.35
N LYS A 340 17.85 -20.91 19.64
CA LYS A 340 16.85 -21.59 20.48
C LYS A 340 16.75 -21.04 21.89
N ASP A 341 17.83 -20.47 22.40
CA ASP A 341 17.95 -19.89 23.73
C ASP A 341 17.98 -18.36 23.73
N VAL A 342 17.55 -17.70 22.64
CA VAL A 342 17.48 -16.23 22.49
C VAL A 342 16.14 -15.81 21.89
N THR A 343 15.06 -16.05 22.64
CA THR A 343 13.68 -15.90 22.15
C THR A 343 12.90 -14.80 22.86
N ASP A 344 13.23 -14.47 24.11
CA ASP A 344 12.51 -13.44 24.88
C ASP A 344 13.02 -12.03 24.54
N LYS A 345 12.17 -11.26 23.85
CA LYS A 345 12.43 -9.86 23.45
C LYS A 345 12.64 -8.91 24.64
N LYS A 346 12.19 -9.27 25.85
CA LYS A 346 12.36 -8.45 27.06
C LYS A 346 13.76 -8.55 27.65
N GLU A 347 14.53 -9.56 27.27
CA GLU A 347 15.89 -9.70 27.76
C GLU A 347 16.80 -8.60 27.20
N PHE A 348 17.51 -7.91 28.09
CA PHE A 348 18.41 -6.79 27.74
C PHE A 348 19.51 -7.13 26.72
N TRP A 349 19.70 -8.42 26.45
CA TRP A 349 20.73 -8.97 25.59
C TRP A 349 20.17 -9.61 24.30
N TYR A 350 18.84 -9.63 24.11
CA TYR A 350 18.17 -10.12 22.90
C TYR A 350 18.63 -9.34 21.66
N GLU A 351 18.38 -8.03 21.63
CA GLU A 351 18.76 -7.15 20.52
C GLU A 351 20.30 -7.12 20.31
N PRO A 352 21.15 -6.93 21.36
CA PRO A 352 22.59 -7.03 21.21
C PRO A 352 23.07 -8.30 20.51
N THR A 353 22.47 -9.45 20.86
CA THR A 353 22.86 -10.75 20.32
C THR A 353 22.49 -10.88 18.85
N ASN A 354 21.25 -10.56 18.51
CA ASN A 354 20.77 -10.67 17.13
C ASN A 354 21.49 -9.66 16.22
N ASN A 355 21.68 -8.41 16.66
CA ASN A 355 22.42 -7.40 15.90
C ASN A 355 23.85 -7.85 15.59
N LEU A 356 24.59 -8.28 16.62
CA LEU A 356 25.98 -8.69 16.44
C LEU A 356 26.12 -10.03 15.68
N THR A 357 25.11 -10.89 15.73
CA THR A 357 25.06 -12.13 14.93
C THR A 357 24.86 -11.81 13.46
N ASN A 358 23.92 -10.92 13.12
CA ASN A 358 23.65 -10.49 11.74
C ASN A 358 24.87 -9.81 11.10
N ARG A 359 25.69 -9.13 11.93
CA ARG A 359 26.95 -8.52 11.51
C ARG A 359 28.13 -9.50 11.46
N GLY A 360 27.91 -10.78 11.78
CA GLY A 360 28.94 -11.83 11.82
C GLY A 360 29.98 -11.65 12.94
N ILE A 361 29.76 -10.74 13.88
CA ILE A 361 30.70 -10.43 14.97
C ILE A 361 30.71 -11.56 15.99
N VAL A 362 29.52 -11.99 16.39
CA VAL A 362 29.34 -13.13 17.30
C VAL A 362 28.72 -14.30 16.56
N GLN A 363 29.04 -15.50 17.03
CA GLN A 363 28.54 -16.76 16.49
C GLN A 363 28.12 -17.64 17.66
N GLY A 364 27.09 -18.45 17.43
CA GLY A 364 26.63 -19.45 18.39
C GLY A 364 27.45 -20.75 18.36
N TYR A 365 27.06 -21.64 19.27
CA TYR A 365 27.52 -23.02 19.39
C TYR A 365 26.55 -23.95 18.65
N GLU A 366 26.87 -25.25 18.64
CA GLU A 366 25.98 -26.30 18.10
C GLU A 366 25.49 -25.98 16.69
N LYS A 367 26.43 -25.86 15.75
CA LYS A 367 26.18 -25.42 14.37
C LYS A 367 25.45 -24.06 14.28
N GLN A 368 25.65 -23.21 15.30
CA GLN A 368 25.07 -21.86 15.42
C GLN A 368 23.55 -21.86 15.67
N THR A 369 23.05 -22.87 16.38
CA THR A 369 21.65 -22.95 16.84
C THR A 369 21.46 -22.52 18.29
N MET A 370 22.53 -22.52 19.10
CA MET A 370 22.54 -22.09 20.50
C MET A 370 23.48 -20.91 20.73
N PHE A 371 23.05 -19.88 21.44
CA PHE A 371 23.91 -18.76 21.81
C PHE A 371 24.69 -19.01 23.12
N MET A 372 24.11 -19.75 24.06
CA MET A 372 24.59 -20.05 25.41
C MET A 372 24.88 -18.79 26.23
N PRO A 373 23.87 -17.96 26.56
CA PRO A 373 24.06 -16.65 27.17
C PRO A 373 24.75 -16.67 28.54
N ALA A 374 24.56 -17.75 29.31
CA ALA A 374 25.16 -17.93 30.63
C ALA A 374 26.64 -18.37 30.58
N ASN A 375 27.11 -18.89 29.45
CA ASN A 375 28.48 -19.37 29.33
C ASN A 375 29.48 -18.22 29.46
N ASN A 376 30.62 -18.52 30.07
CA ASN A 376 31.71 -17.58 30.23
C ASN A 376 32.50 -17.38 28.92
N CYS A 377 32.91 -16.14 28.65
CA CYS A 377 33.74 -15.82 27.49
C CYS A 377 35.23 -15.93 27.80
N SER A 378 35.95 -16.66 26.96
CA SER A 378 37.41 -16.74 26.99
C SER A 378 38.08 -15.48 26.44
N ARG A 379 39.37 -15.30 26.76
CA ARG A 379 40.22 -14.24 26.20
C ARG A 379 40.31 -14.29 24.69
N ALA A 380 40.41 -15.49 24.11
CA ALA A 380 40.40 -15.70 22.67
C ALA A 380 39.09 -15.22 22.02
N GLN A 381 37.94 -15.55 22.61
CA GLN A 381 36.64 -15.09 22.10
C GLN A 381 36.54 -13.57 22.14
N MET A 382 36.95 -12.94 23.26
CA MET A 382 36.91 -11.48 23.39
C MET A 382 37.68 -10.78 22.27
N VAL A 383 38.96 -11.14 22.06
CA VAL A 383 39.76 -10.49 21.00
C VAL A 383 39.24 -10.81 19.60
N THR A 384 38.66 -11.99 19.39
CA THR A 384 38.05 -12.36 18.10
C THR A 384 36.82 -11.51 17.81
N PHE A 385 35.97 -11.25 18.80
CA PHE A 385 34.81 -10.37 18.64
C PHE A 385 35.24 -8.93 18.32
N LEU A 386 36.27 -8.40 19.01
CA LEU A 386 36.82 -7.08 18.72
C LEU A 386 37.40 -6.98 17.31
N TRP A 387 38.13 -8.01 16.89
CA TRP A 387 38.73 -8.09 15.56
C TRP A 387 37.65 -8.10 14.47
N ARG A 388 36.62 -8.93 14.62
CA ARG A 388 35.47 -8.97 13.70
C ARG A 388 34.70 -7.65 13.70
N LEU A 389 34.49 -7.04 14.87
CA LEU A 389 33.86 -5.73 14.99
C LEU A 389 34.63 -4.64 14.23
N LYS A 390 35.95 -4.78 14.05
CA LYS A 390 36.80 -3.88 13.26
C LYS A 390 37.01 -4.33 11.80
N GLY A 391 36.19 -5.26 11.30
CA GLY A 391 36.25 -5.71 9.90
C GLY A 391 37.28 -6.82 9.64
N SER A 392 37.78 -7.48 10.68
CA SER A 392 38.74 -8.59 10.59
C SER A 392 40.05 -8.25 9.83
N PRO A 393 40.70 -7.09 10.08
CA PRO A 393 41.89 -6.67 9.34
C PRO A 393 43.06 -7.66 9.54
N ASP A 394 43.80 -7.94 8.47
CA ASP A 394 44.98 -8.80 8.57
C ASP A 394 46.08 -8.14 9.43
N PRO A 395 46.67 -8.87 10.39
CA PRO A 395 47.80 -8.36 11.17
C PRO A 395 49.04 -8.24 10.29
N ARG A 396 49.89 -7.25 10.59
CA ARG A 396 51.18 -7.06 9.89
C ARG A 396 52.17 -8.17 10.19
N SER A 397 52.16 -8.67 11.43
CA SER A 397 53.00 -9.80 11.83
C SER A 397 52.37 -11.12 11.40
N SER A 398 53.19 -12.07 10.98
CA SER A 398 52.81 -13.47 10.76
C SER A 398 53.22 -14.39 11.92
N LYS A 399 53.85 -13.85 12.97
CA LYS A 399 54.37 -14.58 14.14
C LYS A 399 53.97 -13.92 15.45
N THR A 400 53.96 -14.71 16.52
CA THR A 400 53.70 -14.25 17.90
C THR A 400 54.75 -14.83 18.84
N THR A 401 55.08 -14.10 19.91
CA THR A 401 55.93 -14.59 21.00
C THR A 401 55.18 -15.50 21.97
N PHE A 402 53.84 -15.58 21.86
CA PHE A 402 53.01 -16.39 22.72
C PHE A 402 53.07 -17.87 22.30
N LYS A 403 53.66 -18.71 23.15
CA LYS A 403 53.82 -20.15 22.89
C LYS A 403 52.49 -20.92 22.89
N ASP A 404 51.46 -20.37 23.54
CA ASP A 404 50.13 -20.96 23.66
C ASP A 404 49.14 -20.47 22.58
N VAL A 405 49.61 -19.75 21.57
CA VAL A 405 48.81 -19.28 20.42
C VAL A 405 49.29 -20.00 19.17
N LYS A 406 48.67 -21.15 18.88
CA LYS A 406 49.05 -22.01 17.76
C LYS A 406 48.59 -21.43 16.42
N LYS A 407 49.46 -21.47 15.40
CA LYS A 407 49.10 -21.13 14.02
C LYS A 407 47.93 -22.00 13.56
N GLY A 408 46.95 -21.40 12.88
CA GLY A 408 45.72 -22.07 12.44
C GLY A 408 44.57 -22.05 13.46
N ALA A 409 44.80 -21.66 14.72
CA ALA A 409 43.70 -21.43 15.66
C ALA A 409 42.80 -20.28 15.18
N TYR A 410 41.48 -20.38 15.40
CA TYR A 410 40.51 -19.39 14.91
C TYR A 410 40.80 -17.95 15.39
N TYR A 411 41.43 -17.82 16.56
CA TYR A 411 41.79 -16.55 17.17
C TYR A 411 43.22 -16.08 16.83
N TYR A 412 43.99 -16.83 16.04
CA TYR A 412 45.40 -16.53 15.80
C TYR A 412 45.58 -15.11 15.25
N LYS A 413 44.97 -14.81 14.11
CA LYS A 413 45.04 -13.47 13.49
C LYS A 413 44.50 -12.38 14.42
N ALA A 414 43.39 -12.64 15.10
CA ALA A 414 42.79 -11.71 16.06
C ALA A 414 43.74 -11.37 17.23
N VAL A 415 44.48 -12.34 17.75
CA VAL A 415 45.48 -12.12 18.81
C VAL A 415 46.63 -11.28 18.29
N LEU A 416 47.19 -11.61 17.12
CA LEU A 416 48.30 -10.86 16.52
C LEU A 416 47.89 -9.40 16.27
N TRP A 417 46.70 -9.19 15.70
CA TRP A 417 46.13 -7.86 15.50
C TRP A 417 45.93 -7.12 16.82
N ALA A 418 45.38 -7.77 17.84
CA ALA A 418 45.13 -7.14 19.14
C ALA A 418 46.45 -6.73 19.84
N VAL A 419 47.54 -7.48 19.64
CA VAL A 419 48.88 -7.09 20.13
C VAL A 419 49.40 -5.90 19.35
N GLU A 420 49.35 -5.95 18.01
CA GLU A 420 49.80 -4.85 17.14
C GLU A 420 49.10 -3.53 17.47
N LYS A 421 47.79 -3.57 17.72
CA LYS A 421 46.99 -2.38 18.08
C LYS A 421 47.10 -2.00 19.56
N GLY A 422 47.91 -2.69 20.36
CA GLY A 422 48.08 -2.40 21.79
C GLY A 422 46.83 -2.65 22.64
N ILE A 423 45.88 -3.45 22.14
CA ILE A 423 44.67 -3.88 22.83
C ILE A 423 45.05 -4.88 23.95
N THR A 424 46.02 -5.74 23.68
CA THR A 424 46.57 -6.69 24.65
C THR A 424 48.10 -6.72 24.62
N THR A 425 48.72 -7.00 25.75
CA THR A 425 50.16 -7.30 25.87
C THR A 425 50.42 -8.77 26.21
N GLY A 426 49.38 -9.61 26.20
CA GLY A 426 49.47 -10.99 26.69
C GLY A 426 49.05 -11.14 28.15
N TYR A 427 49.15 -12.37 28.65
CA TYR A 427 49.06 -12.69 30.08
C TYR A 427 50.45 -12.62 30.74
N SER A 428 51.48 -13.02 29.99
CA SER A 428 52.90 -12.78 30.25
C SER A 428 53.61 -12.47 28.92
N LYS A 429 54.93 -12.23 28.94
CA LYS A 429 55.73 -12.01 27.72
C LYS A 429 55.62 -13.16 26.69
N THR A 430 55.33 -14.38 27.14
CA THR A 430 55.36 -15.60 26.32
C THR A 430 54.05 -16.40 26.35
N SER A 431 53.00 -15.91 27.01
CA SER A 431 51.70 -16.60 27.11
C SER A 431 50.54 -15.61 27.00
N PHE A 432 49.53 -15.94 26.19
CA PHE A 432 48.28 -15.19 26.04
C PHE A 432 47.14 -15.73 26.93
N LYS A 433 47.18 -17.03 27.27
CA LYS A 433 46.13 -17.80 27.93
C LYS A 433 44.78 -17.73 27.21
N PRO A 434 44.67 -18.22 25.96
CA PRO A 434 43.48 -18.06 25.12
C PRO A 434 42.20 -18.59 25.75
N ASN A 435 42.28 -19.70 26.49
CA ASN A 435 41.13 -20.36 27.10
C ASN A 435 40.76 -19.81 28.49
N ASN A 436 41.57 -18.90 29.07
CA ASN A 436 41.22 -18.29 30.34
C ASN A 436 39.98 -17.40 30.17
N VAL A 437 39.04 -17.52 31.11
CA VAL A 437 37.84 -16.70 31.13
C VAL A 437 38.17 -15.24 31.46
N CYS A 438 37.66 -14.32 30.65
CA CYS A 438 37.77 -12.88 30.89
C CYS A 438 36.93 -12.46 32.10
N THR A 439 37.51 -11.67 32.98
CA THR A 439 36.73 -10.93 33.98
C THR A 439 36.08 -9.70 33.34
N ARG A 440 35.04 -9.15 33.97
CA ARG A 440 34.39 -7.91 33.52
C ARG A 440 35.37 -6.74 33.39
N ALA A 441 36.31 -6.61 34.34
CA ALA A 441 37.36 -5.59 34.28
C ALA A 441 38.28 -5.77 33.06
N GLN A 442 38.68 -7.01 32.75
CA GLN A 442 39.49 -7.29 31.57
C GLN A 442 38.74 -6.95 30.28
N THR A 443 37.48 -7.34 30.18
CA THR A 443 36.61 -7.03 29.03
C THR A 443 36.55 -5.53 28.75
N VAL A 444 36.23 -4.72 29.77
CA VAL A 444 36.15 -3.26 29.63
C VAL A 444 37.52 -2.66 29.32
N THR A 445 38.60 -3.19 29.90
CA THR A 445 39.96 -2.75 29.58
C THR A 445 40.31 -2.99 28.12
N PHE A 446 39.91 -4.12 27.53
CA PHE A 446 40.10 -4.35 26.09
C PHE A 446 39.35 -3.33 25.23
N LEU A 447 38.09 -3.03 25.56
CA LEU A 447 37.29 -2.03 24.85
C LEU A 447 37.92 -0.64 24.94
N TRP A 448 38.34 -0.23 26.14
CA TRP A 448 39.00 1.05 26.37
C TRP A 448 40.29 1.19 25.57
N ARG A 449 41.10 0.12 25.52
CA ARG A 449 42.34 0.10 24.71
C ARG A 449 42.05 0.13 23.21
N MET A 450 41.02 -0.58 22.76
CA MET A 450 40.58 -0.54 21.36
C MET A 450 40.10 0.86 20.95
N ALA A 451 39.54 1.63 21.90
CA ALA A 451 39.19 3.04 21.69
C ALA A 451 40.37 4.01 21.78
N GLY A 452 41.62 3.53 21.92
CA GLY A 452 42.81 4.37 22.02
C GLY A 452 43.14 4.86 23.44
N LYS A 453 42.61 4.20 24.47
CA LYS A 453 42.83 4.52 25.89
C LYS A 453 42.48 5.99 26.28
N PRO A 454 41.32 6.52 25.86
CA PRO A 454 40.94 7.90 26.17
C PRO A 454 40.88 8.15 27.68
N THR A 455 41.41 9.28 28.14
CA THR A 455 41.31 9.68 29.55
C THR A 455 39.84 9.98 29.90
N PRO A 456 39.26 9.38 30.95
CA PRO A 456 37.90 9.69 31.39
C PRO A 456 37.77 11.16 31.78
N LYS A 457 36.64 11.81 31.44
CA LYS A 457 36.37 13.19 31.82
C LYS A 457 35.94 13.30 33.28
N THR A 458 35.18 12.31 33.77
CA THR A 458 34.76 12.28 35.17
C THR A 458 35.89 11.78 36.08
N THR A 459 36.07 12.45 37.21
CA THR A 459 36.94 12.00 38.32
C THR A 459 36.14 11.29 39.41
N SER A 460 34.81 11.31 39.34
CA SER A 460 33.91 10.69 40.32
C SER A 460 33.58 9.25 39.92
N ASN A 461 34.07 8.32 40.72
CA ASN A 461 33.77 6.89 40.58
C ASN A 461 32.48 6.54 41.32
N LYS A 462 31.45 6.10 40.59
CA LYS A 462 30.17 5.69 41.17
C LYS A 462 30.17 4.27 41.76
N PHE A 463 31.20 3.47 41.50
CA PHE A 463 31.29 2.07 41.93
C PHE A 463 32.19 1.91 43.15
N LYS A 464 31.63 1.45 44.27
CA LYS A 464 32.33 1.28 45.55
C LYS A 464 33.44 0.23 45.52
N ASP A 465 33.32 -0.75 44.64
CA ASP A 465 34.23 -1.89 44.49
C ASP A 465 35.32 -1.65 43.44
N ILE A 466 35.62 -0.38 43.15
CA ILE A 466 36.62 0.06 42.18
C ILE A 466 37.54 1.08 42.86
N SER A 467 38.84 0.76 42.95
CA SER A 467 39.87 1.58 43.57
C SER A 467 40.67 2.36 42.53
N LYS A 468 41.11 3.58 42.86
CA LYS A 468 42.02 4.38 42.00
C LYS A 468 43.33 3.66 41.67
N LYS A 469 43.74 2.69 42.49
CA LYS A 469 44.94 1.87 42.30
C LYS A 469 44.72 0.70 41.33
N ASP A 470 43.48 0.39 40.97
CA ASP A 470 43.18 -0.72 40.06
C ASP A 470 43.64 -0.39 38.64
N TYR A 471 44.31 -1.34 37.99
CA TYR A 471 44.78 -1.17 36.60
C TYR A 471 43.66 -0.84 35.60
N PHE A 472 42.42 -1.23 35.94
CA PHE A 472 41.21 -1.02 35.13
C PHE A 472 40.41 0.22 35.54
N TYR A 473 40.85 0.99 36.54
CA TYR A 473 40.11 2.15 37.06
C TYR A 473 39.67 3.10 35.94
N LYS A 474 40.63 3.58 35.14
CA LYS A 474 40.34 4.50 34.02
C LYS A 474 39.41 3.87 32.98
N ALA A 475 39.60 2.59 32.67
CA ALA A 475 38.76 1.90 31.70
C ALA A 475 37.29 1.80 32.16
N VAL A 476 37.06 1.51 33.45
CA VAL A 476 35.70 1.44 34.03
C VAL A 476 35.04 2.81 34.06
N LEU A 477 35.77 3.87 34.44
CA LEU A 477 35.25 5.24 34.43
C LEU A 477 34.86 5.67 33.02
N TRP A 478 35.73 5.47 32.04
CA TRP A 478 35.45 5.77 30.63
C TRP A 478 34.24 4.98 30.10
N ALA A 479 34.17 3.68 30.39
CA ALA A 479 33.07 2.85 29.92
C ALA A 479 31.73 3.23 30.56
N SER A 480 31.75 3.69 31.82
CA SER A 480 30.57 4.25 32.46
C SER A 480 30.16 5.57 31.81
N GLU A 481 31.11 6.47 31.52
CA GLU A 481 30.85 7.75 30.83
C GLU A 481 30.24 7.53 29.44
N LYS A 482 30.73 6.53 28.70
CA LYS A 482 30.20 6.16 27.38
C LYS A 482 28.96 5.28 27.43
N ASN A 483 28.35 5.08 28.59
CA ASN A 483 27.18 4.23 28.78
C ASN A 483 27.36 2.78 28.26
N ILE A 484 28.60 2.30 28.19
CA ILE A 484 28.92 0.91 27.81
C ILE A 484 28.57 -0.02 28.98
N VAL A 485 28.79 0.45 30.21
CA VAL A 485 28.48 -0.30 31.44
C VAL A 485 27.59 0.51 32.39
N ALA A 486 26.51 -0.10 32.87
CA ALA A 486 25.66 0.49 33.90
C ALA A 486 26.16 0.16 35.32
N GLY A 487 26.76 -1.02 35.50
CA GLY A 487 27.07 -1.62 36.79
C GLY A 487 26.37 -2.98 36.95
N TYR A 488 26.71 -3.73 38.00
CA TYR A 488 25.90 -4.85 38.48
C TYR A 488 24.75 -4.32 39.35
N SER A 489 25.00 -3.21 40.04
CA SER A 489 24.00 -2.31 40.63
C SER A 489 24.44 -0.87 40.37
N ASN A 490 23.65 0.11 40.81
CA ASN A 490 24.04 1.52 40.78
C ASN A 490 25.33 1.84 41.54
N LYS A 491 25.77 0.97 42.46
CA LYS A 491 26.93 1.18 43.35
C LYS A 491 28.05 0.15 43.18
N THR A 492 27.88 -0.90 42.38
CA THR A 492 28.88 -1.98 42.24
C THR A 492 29.09 -2.40 40.80
N PHE A 493 30.35 -2.66 40.41
CA PHE A 493 30.72 -3.11 39.06
C PHE A 493 31.03 -4.61 38.98
N ARG A 494 31.50 -5.21 40.07
CA ARG A 494 32.01 -6.58 40.23
C ARG A 494 33.15 -6.90 39.26
N PRO A 495 34.33 -6.26 39.38
CA PRO A 495 35.40 -6.32 38.38
C PRO A 495 35.97 -7.73 38.16
N GLN A 496 36.00 -8.57 39.20
CA GLN A 496 36.58 -9.91 39.16
C GLN A 496 35.60 -11.00 38.70
N ASN A 497 34.30 -10.67 38.62
CA ASN A 497 33.31 -11.64 38.12
C ASN A 497 33.65 -12.02 36.67
N LYS A 498 33.51 -13.31 36.40
CA LYS A 498 33.65 -13.84 35.04
C LYS A 498 32.57 -13.23 34.14
N CYS A 499 32.98 -12.82 32.95
CA CYS A 499 32.09 -12.15 32.01
C CYS A 499 31.39 -13.21 31.15
N THR A 500 30.06 -13.29 31.31
CA THR A 500 29.24 -14.20 30.51
C THR A 500 29.04 -13.68 29.09
N ARG A 501 28.59 -14.53 28.18
CA ARG A 501 28.31 -14.19 26.79
C ARG A 501 27.27 -13.09 26.65
N ARG A 502 26.16 -13.18 27.39
CA ARG A 502 25.14 -12.10 27.40
C ARG A 502 25.68 -10.75 27.85
N GLN A 503 26.58 -10.73 28.84
CA GLN A 503 27.23 -9.50 29.28
C GLN A 503 28.21 -8.98 28.23
N MET A 504 29.00 -9.87 27.64
CA MET A 504 29.99 -9.56 26.62
C MET A 504 29.36 -8.88 25.40
N VAL A 505 28.29 -9.47 24.85
CA VAL A 505 27.60 -8.91 23.67
C VAL A 505 26.90 -7.61 23.97
N THR A 506 26.38 -7.44 25.19
CA THR A 506 25.81 -6.16 25.62
C THR A 506 26.89 -5.07 25.65
N PHE A 507 28.09 -5.35 26.18
CA PHE A 507 29.18 -4.38 26.19
C PHE A 507 29.68 -4.06 24.77
N LEU A 508 29.82 -5.07 23.91
CA LEU A 508 30.22 -4.89 22.52
C LEU A 508 29.20 -4.07 21.72
N TYR A 509 27.92 -4.38 21.90
CA TYR A 509 26.84 -3.67 21.23
C TYR A 509 26.84 -2.20 21.63
N LYS A 510 26.82 -1.92 22.95
CA LYS A 510 26.86 -0.55 23.48
C LYS A 510 28.13 0.20 23.09
N TYR A 511 29.29 -0.49 23.06
CA TYR A 511 30.51 0.09 22.51
C TYR A 511 30.29 0.53 21.06
N SER A 512 29.72 -0.33 20.21
CA SER A 512 29.50 -0.03 18.80
C SER A 512 28.49 1.09 18.54
N GLN A 513 27.60 1.37 19.50
CA GLN A 513 26.65 2.49 19.43
C GLN A 513 27.23 3.81 19.95
N ASN A 514 28.04 3.75 21.03
CA ASN A 514 28.40 4.94 21.79
C ASN A 514 29.83 5.44 21.55
N VAL A 515 30.62 4.69 20.77
CA VAL A 515 32.01 5.02 20.45
C VAL A 515 32.14 5.11 18.93
N LYS A 516 32.17 6.35 18.43
CA LYS A 516 32.39 6.68 17.01
C LYS A 516 33.84 6.41 16.61
#